data_AF-A0A950AXQ2-F1
#
_entry.id   AF-A0A950AXQ2-F1
#
_cell.length_a   1.000
_cell.length_b   1.000
_cell.length_c   1.000
_cell.angle_alpha   90.00
_cell.angle_beta   90.00
_cell.angle_gamma   90.00
#
_symmetry.space_group_name_H-M   'P 1'
#
loop_
_entity.id
_entity.type
_entity.pdbx_description
1 polymer ?
#
loop_
_entity_poly.entity_id
_entity_poly.type
_entity_poly.pdbx_seq_one_letter_code
_entity_poly.pdbx_strand_id
1 'polypeptide(L)' 'MAQTLAAHHTGLLATYNVRNTSDPMEGTNHMTKTQKRYASGFRGKEFFQLKILALHETKSELVG' A
#
# COMPACT_ATOMS: atom_id res chain seq x y z
N MET A 1 2.81 23.40 -1.79
CA MET A 1 1.99 22.74 -0.74
C MET A 1 0.62 23.38 -0.56
N ALA A 2 0.51 24.71 -0.41
CA ALA A 2 -0.78 25.37 -0.17
C ALA A 2 -1.82 25.18 -1.30
N GLN A 3 -1.38 25.22 -2.57
CA GLN A 3 -2.27 25.02 -3.73
C GLN A 3 -2.84 23.59 -3.81
N THR A 4 -2.05 22.60 -3.41
CA THR A 4 -2.42 21.18 -3.43
C THR A 4 -3.48 20.87 -2.37
N LEU A 5 -3.34 21.45 -1.17
CA LEU A 5 -4.33 21.35 -0.09
C LEU A 5 -5.65 22.05 -0.45
N ALA A 6 -5.57 23.24 -1.04
CA ALA A 6 -6.75 24.00 -1.46
C ALA A 6 -7.57 23.25 -2.53
N ALA A 7 -6.90 22.59 -3.48
CA ALA A 7 -7.55 21.82 -4.54
C ALA A 7 -8.30 20.57 -4.05
N HIS A 8 -7.87 19.97 -2.93
CA HIS A 8 -8.44 18.74 -2.37
C HIS A 8 -9.26 18.97 -1.08
N HIS A 9 -9.57 20.23 -0.75
CA HIS A 9 -10.24 20.61 0.49
C HIS A 9 -11.62 19.94 0.69
N THR A 10 -12.38 19.71 -0.38
CA THR A 10 -13.69 19.04 -0.34
C THR A 10 -13.59 17.58 0.10
N GLY A 11 -12.58 16.85 -0.38
CA GLY A 11 -12.30 15.48 0.03
C GLY A 11 -11.80 15.40 1.47
N LEU A 12 -10.96 16.35 1.89
CA LEU A 12 -10.42 16.39 3.25
C LEU A 12 -11.51 16.64 4.31
N LEU A 13 -12.45 17.55 4.06
CA LEU A 13 -13.57 17.81 4.97
C LEU A 13 -14.52 16.61 5.07
N ALA A 14 -14.76 15.89 3.97
CA ALA A 14 -15.61 14.69 3.97
C ALA A 14 -15.00 13.55 4.82
N THR A 15 -13.68 13.52 4.96
CA THR A 15 -12.95 12.50 5.73
C THR A 15 -12.81 12.81 7.22
N TYR A 16 -13.22 13.99 7.69
CA TYR A 16 -13.06 14.38 9.09
C TYR A 16 -14.00 13.60 10.04
N ASN A 17 -15.20 13.26 9.57
CA ASN A 17 -16.21 12.55 10.38
C ASN A 17 -16.05 11.02 10.38
N VAL A 18 -15.20 10.47 9.52
CA VAL A 18 -14.95 9.03 9.43
C VAL A 18 -13.49 8.78 9.81
N ARG A 19 -13.26 7.86 10.75
CA ARG A 19 -11.89 7.40 11.03
C ARG A 19 -11.38 6.66 9.80
N ASN A 20 -10.68 7.38 8.92
CA ASN A 20 -9.92 6.78 7.84
C ASN A 20 -8.67 6.14 8.43
N THR A 21 -8.76 4.88 8.85
CA THR A 21 -7.58 4.07 9.15
C THR A 21 -6.84 3.81 7.83
N SER A 22 -5.76 4.56 7.59
CA SER A 22 -4.82 4.24 6.53
C SER A 22 -4.05 2.95 6.84
N ASP A 23 -4.01 2.52 8.10
CA ASP A 23 -3.18 1.42 8.60
C ASP A 23 -3.21 0.14 7.74
N PRO A 24 -4.38 -0.38 7.29
CA PRO A 24 -4.40 -1.58 6.43
C PRO A 24 -3.85 -1.30 5.03
N MET A 25 -4.11 -0.10 4.49
CA MET A 25 -3.62 0.33 3.18
C MET A 25 -2.11 0.61 3.22
N GLU A 26 -1.63 1.17 4.32
CA GLU A 26 -0.21 1.46 4.57
C GLU A 26 0.60 0.17 4.75
N GLY A 27 0.04 -0.80 5.48
CA GLY A 27 0.60 -2.16 5.58
C GLY A 27 0.69 -2.85 4.21
N THR A 28 -0.37 -2.78 3.41
CA THR A 28 -0.40 -3.32 2.05
C THR A 28 0.64 -2.66 1.14
N ASN A 29 0.79 -1.33 1.24
CA ASN A 29 1.79 -0.57 0.50
C ASN A 29 3.22 -0.97 0.92
N HIS A 30 3.45 -1.21 2.22
CA HIS A 30 4.73 -1.66 2.72
C HIS A 30 5.09 -3.05 2.21
N MET A 31 4.16 -4.02 2.28
CA MET A 31 4.36 -5.38 1.76
C MET A 31 4.64 -5.39 0.26
N THR A 32 3.90 -4.58 -0.51
CA THR A 32 4.11 -4.44 -1.96
C THR A 32 5.48 -3.84 -2.28
N LYS A 33 5.90 -2.80 -1.55
CA LYS A 33 7.23 -2.18 -1.71
C LYS A 33 8.35 -3.17 -1.41
N THR A 34 8.20 -3.97 -0.35
CA THR A 34 9.13 -5.02 0.03
C THR A 34 9.22 -6.10 -1.05
N GLN A 35 8.10 -6.58 -1.58
CA GLN A 35 8.11 -7.53 -2.70
C GLN A 35 8.77 -6.95 -3.97
N LYS A 36 8.55 -5.67 -4.30
CA LYS A 36 9.24 -5.00 -5.41
C LYS A 36 10.75 -5.01 -5.24
N ARG A 37 11.26 -4.88 -4.01
CA ARG A 37 12.70 -4.91 -3.71
C ARG A 37 13.30 -6.30 -3.98
N TYR A 38 12.60 -7.37 -3.60
CA TYR A 38 13.00 -8.75 -3.93
C TYR A 38 12.78 -9.11 -5.41
N ALA A 39 11.88 -8.40 -6.08
CA ALA A 39 11.55 -8.60 -7.47
C ALA A 39 12.56 -8.02 -8.48
N SER A 40 13.63 -7.37 -8.01
CA SER A 40 14.73 -6.86 -8.84
C SER A 40 15.43 -8.02 -9.56
N GLY A 41 14.86 -8.46 -10.68
CA GLY A 41 15.32 -9.60 -11.49
C GLY A 41 14.21 -10.47 -12.09
N PHE A 42 12.94 -10.29 -11.73
CA PHE A 42 11.84 -11.06 -12.35
C PHE A 42 11.66 -10.68 -13.82
N ARG A 43 11.83 -11.67 -14.71
CA ARG A 43 11.69 -11.51 -16.17
C ARG A 43 10.23 -11.50 -16.66
N GLY A 44 9.25 -11.70 -15.77
CA GLY A 44 7.82 -11.74 -16.11
C GLY A 44 6.97 -10.96 -15.11
N LYS A 45 6.13 -10.04 -15.61
CA LYS A 45 5.18 -9.25 -14.80
C LYS A 45 4.10 -10.12 -14.16
N GLU A 46 3.72 -11.23 -14.79
CA GLU A 46 2.67 -12.13 -14.33
C GLU A 46 3.04 -12.80 -13.00
N PHE A 47 4.30 -13.24 -12.86
CA PHE A 47 4.78 -13.84 -11.61
C PHE A 47 4.77 -12.84 -10.45
N PHE A 48 5.09 -11.57 -10.75
CA PHE A 48 5.04 -10.50 -9.77
C PHE A 48 3.59 -10.17 -9.35
N GLN A 49 2.64 -10.19 -10.29
CA GLN A 49 1.21 -10.01 -10.01
C GLN A 49 0.65 -11.12 -9.12
N LEU A 50 0.97 -12.38 -9.41
CA LEU A 50 0.56 -13.52 -8.58
C LEU A 50 1.11 -13.42 -7.15
N LYS A 51 2.36 -12.96 -6.99
CA LYS A 51 2.94 -12.71 -5.67
C LYS A 51 2.26 -11.58 -4.91
N ILE A 52 1.84 -10.50 -5.58
CA ILE A 52 1.06 -9.44 -4.94
C ILE A 52 -0.31 -9.98 -4.50
N LEU A 53 -0.97 -10.76 -5.36
CA LEU A 53 -2.26 -11.35 -5.01
C LEU A 53 -2.13 -12.30 -3.82
N ALA A 54 -1.06 -13.09 -3.73
CA ALA A 54 -0.80 -13.99 -2.59
C ALA A 54 -0.35 -13.28 -1.30
N LEU A 55 -0.14 -11.95 -1.29
CA LEU A 55 0.32 -11.21 -0.09
C LEU A 55 -0.63 -11.35 1.11
N HIS A 56 -1.91 -11.56 0.87
CA HIS A 56 -2.91 -11.75 1.93
C HIS A 56 -2.79 -13.12 2.62
N GLU A 57 -2.14 -14.11 1.98
CA GLU A 57 -1.90 -15.44 2.54
C GLU A 57 -0.57 -15.49 3.31
N THR A 58 0.37 -14.60 2.97
CA THR A 58 1.66 -14.52 3.66
C THR A 58 1.51 -13.82 5.01
N LYS A 59 1.47 -14.60 6.10
CA LYS A 59 1.67 -14.06 7.45
C LYS A 59 3.14 -13.66 7.62
N SER A 60 3.37 -12.35 7.72
CA SER A 60 4.67 -11.82 8.15
C SER A 60 4.82 -12.07 9.65
N GLU A 61 5.28 -13.25 10.05
CA GLU A 61 5.68 -13.49 11.44
C GLU A 61 7.02 -12.78 11.69
N LEU A 62 7.02 -11.84 12.65
CA LEU A 62 8.24 -11.23 13.17
C LEU A 62 8.97 -12.28 14.01
N VAL A 63 9.76 -13.14 13.37
CA VAL A 63 10.67 -14.03 14.09
C VAL A 63 11.90 -13.21 14.45
N GLY A 64 11.97 -12.84 15.73
CA GLY A 64 13.13 -12.21 16.38
C GLY A 64 14.10 -13.25 16.90
#